data_AF-A0A090QNN0-F1
#
_entry.id   AF-A0A090QNN0-F1
#
_cell.length_a   1.000
_cell.length_b   1.000
_cell.length_c   1.000
_cell.angle_alpha   90.00
_cell.angle_beta   90.00
_cell.angle_gamma   90.00
#
_symmetry.space_group_name_H-M   'P 1'
#
loop_
_entity.id
_entity.type
_entity.pdbx_description
1 polymer ?
#
loop_
_entity_poly.entity_id
_entity_poly.type
_entity_poly.pdbx_seq_one_letter_code
_entity_poly.pdbx_strand_id
1 'polypeptide(L)' 'MNHALLSAYLQKIQFEGDITADLNTLFALHQQQHRTIPFENLDIVNGQAVTLDEDTIFEKLVNNHRGGYCLN' A
#
# COMPACT_ATOMS: atom_id res chain seq x y z
N MET A 1 6.26 7.89 7.38
CA MET A 1 6.33 8.10 5.92
C MET A 1 6.72 9.53 5.58
N ASN A 2 7.72 9.72 4.71
CA ASN A 2 8.16 11.05 4.24
C ASN A 2 7.54 11.40 2.87
N HIS A 3 7.83 12.58 2.32
CA HIS A 3 7.28 13.01 1.03
C HIS A 3 7.65 12.08 -0.14
N ALA A 4 8.87 11.55 -0.19
CA ALA A 4 9.30 10.67 -1.28
C ALA A 4 8.55 9.33 -1.26
N LEU A 5 8.40 8.73 -0.06
CA LEU A 5 7.63 7.50 0.14
C LEU A 5 6.15 7.72 -0.19
N LEU A 6 5.57 8.85 0.21
CA LEU A 6 4.19 9.21 -0.14
C LEU A 6 4.01 9.28 -1.66
N SER A 7 4.89 9.98 -2.38
CA SER A 7 4.80 10.08 -3.84
C SER A 7 4.87 8.71 -4.53
N ALA A 8 5.78 7.84 -4.09
CA ALA A 8 5.88 6.48 -4.63
C ALA A 8 4.65 5.62 -4.31
N TYR A 9 4.07 5.75 -3.12
CA TYR A 9 2.82 5.08 -2.77
C TYR A 9 1.65 5.54 -3.66
N LEU A 10 1.49 6.85 -3.87
CA LEU A 10 0.44 7.40 -4.73
C LEU A 10 0.60 6.93 -6.18
N GLN A 11 1.83 6.90 -6.68
CA GLN A 11 2.15 6.35 -7.99
C GLN A 11 1.80 4.85 -8.06
N LYS A 12 2.12 4.07 -7.01
CA LYS A 12 1.78 2.65 -6.94
C LYS A 12 0.28 2.41 -7.04
N ILE A 13 -0.53 3.18 -6.30
CA ILE A 13 -2.00 3.04 -6.35
C ILE A 13 -2.63 3.78 -7.53
N GLN A 14 -1.85 4.43 -8.39
CA GLN A 14 -2.35 5.20 -9.55
C GLN A 14 -3.33 6.31 -9.13
N PHE A 15 -3.06 6.97 -8.01
CA PHE A 15 -3.82 8.13 -7.58
C PHE A 15 -3.32 9.39 -8.28
N GLU A 16 -4.23 10.08 -8.95
CA GLU A 16 -4.00 11.36 -9.62
C GLU A 16 -4.85 12.45 -8.96
N GLY A 17 -4.27 13.64 -8.76
CA GLY A 17 -4.95 14.80 -8.20
C GLY A 17 -4.35 15.29 -6.88
N ASP A 18 -4.94 16.34 -6.34
CA ASP A 18 -4.50 16.96 -5.09
C ASP A 18 -4.97 16.14 -3.88
N ILE A 19 -4.10 16.02 -2.87
CA ILE A 19 -4.45 15.39 -1.60
C ILE A 19 -4.97 16.46 -0.65
N THR A 20 -6.28 16.46 -0.45
CA THR A 20 -6.97 17.27 0.56
C THR A 20 -7.53 16.36 1.66
N ALA A 21 -7.60 16.86 2.89
CA ALA A 21 -8.18 16.14 4.01
C ALA A 21 -9.72 16.20 3.99
N ASP A 22 -10.33 15.71 2.92
CA ASP A 22 -11.78 15.63 2.73
C ASP A 22 -12.26 14.22 2.37
N LEU A 23 -13.58 14.04 2.39
CA LEU A 23 -14.21 12.75 2.13
C LEU A 23 -14.00 12.26 0.69
N ASN A 24 -13.97 13.16 -0.29
CA ASN A 24 -13.82 12.78 -1.69
C ASN A 24 -12.44 12.17 -1.92
N THR A 25 -11.40 12.82 -1.39
CA THR A 25 -10.02 12.32 -1.45
C THR A 25 -9.88 11.00 -0.72
N LEU A 26 -10.48 10.85 0.47
CA LEU A 26 -10.47 9.59 1.22
C LEU A 26 -11.10 8.43 0.41
N PHE A 27 -12.28 8.65 -0.18
CA PHE A 27 -12.95 7.63 -0.99
C PHE A 27 -12.14 7.27 -2.25
N ALA A 28 -11.52 8.25 -2.90
CA ALA A 28 -10.70 8.01 -4.08
C ALA A 28 -9.44 7.21 -3.74
N LEU A 29 -8.71 7.60 -2.68
CA LEU A 29 -7.54 6.86 -2.20
C LEU A 29 -7.87 5.42 -1.85
N HIS A 30 -8.95 5.22 -1.06
CA HIS A 30 -9.37 3.89 -0.63
C HIS A 30 -9.75 2.99 -1.82
N GLN A 31 -10.49 3.52 -2.80
CA GLN A 31 -10.85 2.76 -4.00
C GLN A 31 -9.63 2.36 -4.82
N GLN A 32 -8.68 3.28 -5.00
CA GLN A 32 -7.48 3.02 -5.78
C GLN A 32 -6.55 2.00 -5.10
N GLN A 33 -6.40 2.11 -3.79
CA GLN A 33 -5.67 1.13 -2.98
C GLN A 33 -6.29 -0.27 -3.13
N HIS A 34 -7.60 -0.41 -2.97
CA HIS A 34 -8.30 -1.69 -3.13
C HIS A 34 -8.21 -2.30 -4.53
N ARG A 35 -8.13 -1.45 -5.57
CA ARG A 35 -7.99 -1.92 -6.96
C ARG A 35 -6.56 -2.35 -7.30
N THR A 36 -5.57 -1.89 -6.54
CA THR A 36 -4.16 -2.00 -6.96
C THR A 36 -3.28 -2.81 -6.01
N ILE A 37 -3.59 -2.85 -4.72
CA ILE A 37 -2.86 -3.65 -3.72
C ILE A 37 -3.65 -4.93 -3.44
N PRO A 38 -3.12 -6.11 -3.80
CA PRO A 38 -3.79 -7.37 -3.55
C PRO A 38 -3.94 -7.66 -2.06
N PHE A 39 -5.02 -8.35 -1.69
CA PHE A 39 -5.14 -8.98 -0.37
C PHE A 39 -4.61 -10.42 -0.46
N GLU A 40 -3.59 -10.76 0.32
CA GLU A 40 -2.91 -12.06 0.25
C GLU A 40 -2.18 -12.46 1.54
N ASN A 41 -1.88 -13.75 1.64
CA ASN A 41 -1.16 -14.37 2.76
C ASN A 41 -0.04 -15.32 2.29
N LEU A 42 0.57 -15.07 1.13
CA LEU A 42 1.53 -15.97 0.48
C LEU A 42 2.80 -16.17 1.32
N ASP A 43 3.26 -15.15 2.05
CA ASP A 43 4.42 -15.30 2.94
C ASP A 43 4.15 -16.36 4.02
N ILE A 44 2.95 -16.35 4.61
CA ILE A 44 2.53 -17.32 5.62
C ILE A 44 2.47 -18.72 5.00
N VAL A 45 1.87 -18.85 3.81
CA VAL A 45 1.80 -20.13 3.08
C VAL A 45 3.20 -20.67 2.77
N ASN A 46 4.15 -19.80 2.49
CA ASN A 46 5.55 -20.14 2.21
C ASN A 46 6.42 -20.32 3.48
N GLY A 47 5.84 -20.22 4.68
CA GLY A 47 6.56 -20.33 5.94
C GLY A 47 7.54 -19.17 6.21
N GLN A 48 7.37 -18.04 5.51
CA GLN A 48 8.15 -16.83 5.72
C GLN A 48 7.58 -16.02 6.88
N ALA A 49 8.46 -15.39 7.65
CA ALA A 49 8.06 -14.48 8.71
C ALA A 49 7.42 -13.21 8.13
N VAL A 50 6.37 -12.71 8.78
CA VAL A 50 5.76 -11.42 8.44
C VAL A 50 6.24 -10.38 9.44
N THR A 51 6.86 -9.32 8.93
CA THR A 51 7.33 -8.18 9.72
C THR A 51 6.42 -6.98 9.49
N LEU A 52 6.16 -6.20 10.54
CA LEU A 52 5.27 -5.03 10.49
C LEU A 52 6.03 -3.70 10.63
N ASP A 53 7.33 -3.69 10.32
CA ASP A 53 8.09 -2.44 10.23
C ASP A 53 7.77 -1.69 8.93
N GLU A 54 7.81 -0.36 8.99
CA GLU A 54 7.42 0.54 7.91
C GLU A 54 8.19 0.25 6.60
N ASP A 55 9.50 0.04 6.70
CA ASP A 55 10.37 -0.16 5.53
C ASP A 55 10.06 -1.48 4.82
N THR A 56 9.89 -2.58 5.57
CA THR A 56 9.55 -3.89 5.01
C THR A 56 8.16 -3.89 4.37
N ILE A 57 7.18 -3.27 5.02
CA ILE A 57 5.82 -3.12 4.47
C ILE A 57 5.89 -2.34 3.16
N PHE A 58 6.59 -1.21 3.16
CA PHE A 58 6.69 -0.35 1.98
C PHE A 58 7.36 -1.09 0.82
N GLU A 59 8.50 -1.73 1.08
CA GLU A 59 9.23 -2.50 0.08
C GLU A 59 8.36 -3.61 -0.53
N LYS A 60 7.59 -4.30 0.31
CA LYS A 60 6.69 -5.36 -0.13
C LYS A 60 5.52 -4.83 -0.97
N LEU A 61 4.76 -3.88 -0.43
CA LEU A 61 3.51 -3.42 -1.03
C LEU A 61 3.72 -2.47 -2.22
N VAL A 62 4.76 -1.63 -2.16
CA VAL A 62 5.01 -0.58 -3.15
C VAL A 62 5.97 -1.04 -4.23
N ASN A 63 7.12 -1.63 -3.85
CA ASN A 63 8.19 -1.94 -4.80
C ASN A 63 8.06 -3.35 -5.41
N ASN A 64 7.63 -4.34 -4.63
CA ASN A 64 7.69 -5.76 -5.03
C ASN A 64 6.41 -6.35 -5.64
N HIS A 65 5.42 -5.52 -5.98
CA HIS A 65 4.14 -5.98 -6.57
C HIS A 65 3.43 -7.08 -5.75
N ARG A 66 3.67 -7.10 -4.44
CA ARG A 66 3.03 -8.03 -3.49
C ARG A 66 1.85 -7.35 -2.81
N GLY A 67 1.02 -8.18 -2.17
CA GLY A 67 -0.09 -7.73 -1.35
C GLY A 67 0.19 -7.94 0.13
N GLY A 68 -0.85 -7.84 0.94
CA GLY A 68 -0.77 -8.20 2.34
C GLY A 68 -2.14 -8.57 2.91
N TYR A 69 -2.16 -8.87 4.20
CA TYR A 69 -3.40 -8.98 4.97
C TYR A 69 -3.52 -7.79 5.90
N CYS A 70 -4.58 -7.73 6.70
CA CYS A 70 -5.03 -6.56 7.45
C CYS A 70 -4.00 -5.83 8.35
N LEU A 71 -2.87 -6.43 8.70
CA LEU A 71 -1.84 -5.80 9.53
C LEU A 71 -0.70 -5.15 8.74
N ASN A 72 -0.61 -5.40 7.42
CA ASN A 72 0.41 -4.80 6.55
C ASN A 72 -0.06 -3.44 6.04
#